data_AF-A0A830DQF9-F1
#
_entry.id   AF-A0A830DQF9-F1
#
_cell.length_a   1.000
_cell.length_b   1.000
_cell.length_c   1.000
_cell.angle_alpha   90.00
_cell.angle_beta   90.00
_cell.angle_gamma   90.00
#
_symmetry.space_group_name_H-M   'P 1'
#
loop_
_entity.id
_entity.type
_entity.pdbx_description
1 polymer ?
#
loop_
_entity_poly.entity_id
_entity_poly.type
_entity_poly.pdbx_seq_one_letter_code
_entity_poly.pdbx_strand_id
1 'polypeptide(L)' 'MYRRVRNAVAEAYDPDPRAATIVAMGSAFLLFSLLSYPDGSSPYYLFGLVVAVFSLVVSVAMLAVEKLR' A
#
# COMPACT_ATOMS: atom_id res chain seq x y z
N MET A 1 -19.52 25.87 1.46
CA MET A 1 -19.31 24.77 0.48
C MET A 1 -17.99 24.04 0.71
N TYR A 2 -16.84 24.75 0.76
CA TYR A 2 -15.50 24.17 1.00
C TYR A 2 -15.39 23.29 2.25
N ARG A 3 -16.03 23.66 3.36
CA ARG A 3 -16.02 22.88 4.61
C ARG A 3 -16.72 21.52 4.48
N ARG A 4 -17.79 21.41 3.69
CA ARG A 4 -18.48 20.13 3.45
C ARG A 4 -17.67 19.25 2.50
N VAL A 5 -17.07 19.84 1.47
CA VAL A 5 -16.18 19.11 0.56
C VAL A 5 -14.96 18.58 1.33
N ARG A 6 -14.32 19.42 2.16
CA ARG A 6 -13.21 18.99 3.02
C ARG A 6 -13.61 17.90 3.99
N ASN A 7 -14.77 17.98 4.65
CA ASN A 7 -15.20 16.93 5.56
C ASN A 7 -15.54 15.64 4.81
N ALA A 8 -16.22 15.72 3.67
CA ALA A 8 -16.52 14.55 2.85
C ALA A 8 -15.25 13.89 2.29
N VAL A 9 -14.24 14.69 1.93
CA VAL A 9 -12.92 14.17 1.52
C VAL A 9 -12.18 13.58 2.71
N ALA A 10 -12.17 14.27 3.85
CA ALA A 10 -11.52 13.79 5.06
C ALA A 10 -12.18 12.50 5.59
N GLU A 11 -13.47 12.30 5.39
CA GLU A 11 -14.22 11.12 5.84
C GLU A 11 -14.17 9.99 4.80
N ALA A 12 -14.14 10.31 3.49
CA ALA A 12 -13.91 9.33 2.43
C ALA A 12 -12.45 8.85 2.33
N TYR A 13 -11.51 9.65 2.83
CA TYR A 13 -10.09 9.38 2.85
C TYR A 13 -9.51 9.43 4.26
N ASP A 14 -10.30 9.24 5.34
CA ASP A 14 -9.74 9.14 6.70
C ASP A 14 -8.96 7.83 6.74
N PRO A 15 -7.65 7.84 6.42
CA PRO A 15 -6.94 6.59 6.29
C PRO A 15 -6.69 6.19 7.73
N ASP A 16 -7.33 5.10 8.19
CA ASP A 16 -7.05 4.55 9.51
C ASP A 16 -5.54 4.68 9.77
N PRO A 17 -5.10 5.45 10.78
CA PRO A 17 -3.68 5.75 10.97
C PRO A 17 -2.83 4.47 11.08
N ARG A 18 -3.46 3.34 11.44
CA ARG A 18 -2.87 2.00 11.39
C ARG A 18 -2.66 1.51 9.96
N ALA A 19 -3.63 1.68 9.08
CA ALA A 19 -3.49 1.35 7.66
C ALA A 19 -2.40 2.21 7.00
N ALA A 20 -2.37 3.52 7.29
CA ALA A 20 -1.36 4.43 6.75
C ALA A 20 0.08 4.03 7.17
N THR A 21 0.26 3.63 8.43
CA THR A 21 1.56 3.18 8.93
C THR A 21 2.00 1.84 8.34
N ILE A 22 1.07 0.89 8.16
CA ILE A 22 1.35 -0.38 7.49
C ILE A 22 1.80 -0.15 6.04
N VAL A 23 1.09 0.71 5.30
CA VAL A 23 1.45 1.07 3.92
C VAL A 23 2.83 1.71 3.86
N ALA A 24 3.12 2.70 4.72
CA ALA A 24 4.41 3.37 4.77
C ALA A 24 5.56 2.38 5.03
N MET A 25 5.36 1.42 5.94
CA MET A 25 6.37 0.41 6.29
C MET A 25 6.61 -0.57 5.13
N GLY A 26 5.55 -1.00 4.44
CA GLY A 26 5.65 -1.82 3.23
C GLY A 26 6.35 -1.09 2.07
N SER A 27 6.02 0.19 1.86
CA SER A 27 6.69 1.04 0.85
C SER A 27 8.17 1.24 1.15
N ALA A 28 8.54 1.47 2.42
CA ALA A 28 9.94 1.61 2.83
C ALA A 28 10.73 0.30 2.62
N PHE A 29 10.14 -0.84 2.96
CA PHE A 29 10.75 -2.16 2.73
C PHE A 29 10.97 -2.44 1.22
N LEU A 30 9.98 -2.12 0.40
CA LEU A 30 10.09 -2.22 -1.06
C LEU A 30 11.20 -1.33 -1.61
N LEU A 31 11.23 -0.05 -1.21
CA LEU A 31 12.24 0.91 -1.63
C LEU A 31 13.65 0.45 -1.22
N PHE A 32 13.81 -0.01 0.03
CA PHE A 32 15.07 -0.55 0.53
C PHE A 32 15.52 -1.79 -0.26
N SER A 33 14.61 -2.71 -0.56
CA SER A 33 14.91 -3.91 -1.35
C SER A 33 15.34 -3.57 -2.78
N LEU A 34 14.66 -2.63 -3.44
CA LEU A 34 14.99 -2.15 -4.79
C LEU A 34 16.34 -1.42 -4.84
N LEU A 35 16.65 -0.60 -3.84
CA LEU A 35 17.93 0.12 -3.77
C LEU A 35 19.12 -0.79 -3.43
N SER A 36 18.89 -1.86 -2.68
CA SER A 36 19.99 -2.72 -2.18
C SER A 36 20.52 -3.68 -3.24
N TYR A 37 19.69 -4.10 -4.20
CA TYR A 37 20.06 -5.09 -5.22
C TYR A 37 19.49 -4.70 -6.59
N PRO A 38 20.01 -3.63 -7.22
CA PRO A 38 19.49 -3.09 -8.48
C PRO A 38 19.58 -4.07 -9.66
N ASP A 39 20.47 -5.04 -9.56
CA ASP A 39 20.76 -6.12 -10.51
C ASP A 39 19.97 -7.40 -10.23
N GLY A 40 19.14 -7.44 -9.17
CA GLY A 40 18.28 -8.59 -8.84
C GLY A 40 19.06 -9.86 -8.43
N SER A 41 20.35 -9.72 -8.11
CA SER A 41 21.26 -10.84 -7.79
C SER A 41 20.96 -11.50 -6.44
N SER A 42 20.16 -10.86 -5.58
CA SER A 42 19.75 -11.40 -4.30
C SER A 42 18.44 -12.18 -4.39
N PRO A 43 18.38 -13.46 -3.95
CA PRO A 43 17.13 -14.21 -3.89
C PRO A 43 16.10 -13.57 -2.93
N TYR A 44 16.55 -12.78 -1.95
CA TYR A 44 15.66 -12.05 -1.04
C TYR A 44 14.93 -10.89 -1.74
N TYR A 45 15.51 -10.34 -2.80
CA TYR A 45 14.84 -9.34 -3.63
C TYR A 45 13.62 -9.92 -4.34
N LEU A 46 13.76 -11.10 -4.96
CA LEU A 46 12.66 -11.83 -5.59
C LEU A 46 11.56 -12.17 -4.58
N PHE A 47 11.93 -12.64 -3.38
CA PHE A 47 10.97 -12.90 -2.32
C PHE A 47 10.21 -11.64 -1.90
N GLY A 48 10.92 -10.53 -1.66
CA GLY A 48 10.30 -9.25 -1.32
C GLY A 48 9.37 -8.72 -2.41
N LEU A 49 9.76 -8.86 -3.68
CA LEU A 49 8.95 -8.50 -4.84
C LEU A 49 7.65 -9.31 -4.92
N VAL A 50 7.73 -10.63 -4.74
CA VAL A 50 6.56 -11.52 -4.78
C VAL A 50 5.57 -11.16 -3.66
N VAL A 51 6.07 -10.97 -2.44
CA VAL A 51 5.22 -10.59 -1.29
C VAL A 51 4.55 -9.24 -1.53
N ALA A 52 5.27 -8.27 -2.08
CA ALA A 52 4.73 -6.95 -2.41
C ALA A 52 3.64 -7.00 -3.48
N VAL A 53 3.87 -7.73 -4.57
CA VAL A 53 2.86 -7.92 -5.64
C VAL A 53 1.61 -8.62 -5.07
N PHE A 54 1.80 -9.67 -4.26
CA PHE A 54 0.69 -10.38 -3.63
C PHE A 54 -0.12 -9.45 -2.70
N SER A 55 0.55 -8.66 -1.86
CA SER A 55 -0.08 -7.67 -0.98
C SER A 55 -0.88 -6.64 -1.76
N LEU A 56 -0.38 -6.17 -2.91
CA LEU A 56 -1.09 -5.24 -3.78
C LEU A 56 -2.35 -5.86 -4.37
N VAL A 57 -2.26 -7.10 -4.87
CA VAL A 57 -3.43 -7.83 -5.41
C VAL A 57 -4.50 -8.02 -4.34
N VAL A 58 -4.12 -8.45 -3.13
CA VAL A 58 -5.06 -8.63 -2.01
C VAL A 58 -5.71 -7.30 -1.62
N SER A 59 -4.94 -6.20 -1.58
CA SER A 59 -5.48 -4.88 -1.24
C SER A 59 -6.51 -4.41 -2.27
N VAL A 60 -6.23 -4.59 -3.56
CA VAL A 60 -7.17 -4.27 -4.65
C VAL A 60 -8.41 -5.16 -4.57
N ALA A 61 -8.26 -6.45 -4.28
CA ALA A 61 -9.37 -7.37 -4.11
C ALA A 61 -10.27 -6.97 -2.93
N MET A 62 -9.68 -6.64 -1.78
CA MET A 62 -10.43 -6.17 -0.61
C MET A 62 -11.19 -4.87 -0.90
N LEU A 63 -10.55 -3.90 -1.56
CA LEU A 63 -11.18 -2.65 -1.96
C LEU A 63 -12.35 -2.89 -2.94
N ALA A 64 -12.20 -3.82 -3.88
CA ALA A 64 -13.26 -4.19 -4.81
C ALA A 64 -14.43 -4.87 -4.10
N VAL A 65 -14.16 -5.76 -3.14
CA VAL A 65 -15.19 -6.40 -2.30
C VAL A 65 -15.95 -5.37 -1.48
N GLU A 66 -15.25 -4.40 -0.89
CA GLU A 66 -15.88 -3.33 -0.10
C GLU A 66 -16.76 -2.42 -0.97
N LYS A 67 -16.32 -2.09 -2.18
CA LYS A 67 -17.10 -1.32 -3.17
C LYS A 67 -18.35 -2.04 -3.70
N LEU A 68 -18.37 -3.37 -3.64
CA LEU A 68 -19.50 -4.20 -4.08
C LEU A 68 -20.56 -4.40 -2.98
N ARG A 69 -20.25 -4.02 -1.74
CA ARG A 69 -21.12 -4.19 -0.57
C ARG A 69 -21.92 -2.93 -0.27
#